data_AF-A0A5P9WY37-F1
#
_entry.id   AF-A0A5P9WY37-F1
#
_cell.length_a   1.000
_cell.length_b   1.000
_cell.length_c   1.000
_cell.angle_alpha   90.00
_cell.angle_beta   90.00
_cell.angle_gamma   90.00
#
_symmetry.space_group_name_H-M   'P 1'
#
loop_
_entity.id
_entity.type
_entity.pdbx_description
1 polymer ?
#
loop_
_entity_poly.entity_id
_entity_poly.type
_entity_poly.pdbx_seq_one_letter_code
_entity_poly.pdbx_strand_id
1 'polypeptide(L)'
;MRAQATEFLRALRRHRESGASGAGAPGGGTGAGASAPGRAAPPADDVDAVRALRRAARRISGTLHTFQPLLDASWAEEMRPELAWLSGTLALEHAYASRLERLLQALHRLSGSAVFPAPRPVGRAAATVPAGVPAPARPASPDRGSLTVGTAKAGALLDRQLTLARTRAHSTALQALGSSRFHAVADQVALLASEVPLRATGRPDRGPATSASGPGTAPFDLRPLAAAAEERLTDAVTALPLVAAGSPYNAQALVHGLSPDPAPHPQDAPWHQVRLLLRLHRYALEALAGADTGDTGDSGNTEAAVDVRLLAAGEALDRHRDASEAAAAAAQAARTPRIAPATAYALGVLHADQRHEVEAARYAFQHSWRKEPIRLP
;
A
#
# COMPACT_ATOMS: atom_id res chain seq x y z
N MET A 1 -9.06 -18.52 -10.53
CA MET A 1 -10.03 -17.40 -10.56
C MET A 1 -11.27 -17.67 -9.73
N ARG A 2 -12.00 -18.78 -9.93
CA ARG A 2 -13.21 -19.13 -9.13
C ARG A 2 -13.00 -19.03 -7.61
N ALA A 3 -11.91 -19.59 -7.08
CA ALA A 3 -11.57 -19.49 -5.66
C ALA A 3 -11.43 -18.03 -5.15
N GLN A 4 -10.89 -17.12 -5.97
CA GLN A 4 -10.79 -15.71 -5.58
C GLN A 4 -12.14 -15.00 -5.65
N ALA A 5 -13.01 -15.39 -6.60
CA ALA A 5 -14.37 -14.89 -6.68
C ALA A 5 -15.22 -15.35 -5.48
N THR A 6 -15.08 -16.60 -5.03
CA THR A 6 -15.77 -17.08 -3.84
C THR A 6 -15.27 -16.39 -2.57
N GLU A 7 -13.97 -16.13 -2.43
CA GLU A 7 -13.44 -15.30 -1.33
C GLU A 7 -14.01 -13.88 -1.35
N PHE A 8 -14.12 -13.26 -2.53
CA PHE A 8 -14.73 -11.95 -2.69
C PHE A 8 -16.18 -11.93 -2.19
N LEU A 9 -17.00 -12.89 -2.63
CA LEU A 9 -18.40 -13.00 -2.22
C LEU A 9 -18.54 -13.32 -0.72
N ARG A 10 -17.65 -14.13 -0.16
CA ARG A 10 -17.62 -14.42 1.29
C ARG A 10 -17.26 -13.18 2.10
N ALA A 11 -16.29 -12.40 1.66
CA ALA A 11 -15.92 -11.14 2.29
C ALA A 11 -17.06 -10.11 2.21
N LEU A 12 -17.75 -10.04 1.07
CA LEU A 12 -18.91 -9.17 0.89
C LEU A 12 -20.07 -9.55 1.82
N ARG A 13 -20.34 -10.85 1.98
CA ARG A 13 -21.36 -11.34 2.90
C ARG A 13 -21.05 -10.93 4.35
N ARG A 14 -19.81 -11.17 4.79
CA ARG A 14 -19.34 -10.76 6.13
C ARG A 14 -19.50 -9.25 6.34
N HIS A 15 -19.11 -8.43 5.37
CA HIS A 15 -19.28 -6.97 5.45
C HIS A 15 -20.75 -6.55 5.63
N ARG A 16 -21.68 -7.20 4.90
CA ARG A 16 -23.13 -6.93 5.05
C ARG A 16 -23.68 -7.36 6.40
N GLU A 17 -23.23 -8.52 6.90
CA GLU A 17 -23.61 -9.04 8.22
C GLU A 17 -23.11 -8.11 9.33
N SER A 18 -21.85 -7.68 9.29
CA SER A 18 -21.28 -6.71 10.24
C SER A 18 -22.00 -5.36 10.21
N GLY A 19 -22.41 -4.88 9.03
CA GLY A 19 -23.22 -3.67 8.87
C GLY A 19 -24.63 -3.80 9.44
N ALA A 20 -25.27 -4.96 9.30
CA ALA A 20 -26.59 -5.25 9.86
C ALA A 20 -26.54 -5.39 11.39
N SER A 21 -25.50 -6.03 11.94
CA SER A 21 -25.29 -6.17 13.39
C SER A 21 -24.99 -4.84 14.08
N GLY A 22 -24.42 -3.85 13.38
CA GLY A 22 -24.24 -2.49 13.89
C GLY A 22 -25.51 -1.62 13.86
N ALA A 23 -26.52 -2.02 13.07
CA ALA A 23 -27.73 -1.23 12.82
C ALA A 23 -29.00 -1.75 13.53
N GLY A 24 -28.95 -2.83 14.30
CA GLY A 24 -30.16 -3.35 14.95
C GLY A 24 -29.96 -4.42 16.00
N ALA A 25 -30.02 -4.00 17.27
CA ALA A 25 -30.78 -4.71 18.28
C ALA A 25 -31.88 -3.76 18.81
N PRO A 26 -33.17 -3.98 18.48
CA PRO A 26 -34.25 -3.32 19.20
C PRO A 26 -34.49 -4.10 20.50
N GLY A 27 -33.65 -3.86 21.51
CA GLY A 27 -33.84 -4.37 22.87
C GLY A 27 -34.28 -3.24 23.79
N GLY A 28 -35.56 -3.24 24.17
CA GLY A 28 -36.15 -2.23 25.05
C GLY A 28 -35.47 -2.17 26.43
N GLY A 29 -35.28 -0.95 26.93
CA GLY A 29 -34.78 -0.69 28.28
C GLY A 29 -34.42 0.78 28.47
N THR A 30 -35.30 1.49 29.16
CA THR A 30 -35.24 2.91 29.55
C THR A 30 -33.93 3.33 30.24
N GLY A 31 -33.40 4.51 29.89
CA GLY A 31 -32.38 5.19 30.70
C GLY A 31 -31.77 6.42 30.03
N ALA A 32 -32.06 7.59 30.58
CA ALA A 32 -31.60 8.90 30.11
C ALA A 32 -30.07 9.06 30.14
N GLY A 33 -29.53 9.81 29.17
CA GLY A 33 -28.14 10.27 29.19
C GLY A 33 -27.62 10.59 27.80
N ALA A 34 -27.91 11.80 27.31
CA ALA A 34 -27.25 12.34 26.12
C ALA A 34 -25.74 12.46 26.39
N SER A 35 -24.94 11.67 25.67
CA SER A 35 -23.50 11.81 25.58
C SER A 35 -23.09 11.59 24.13
N ALA A 36 -22.16 12.43 23.68
CA ALA A 36 -21.71 12.67 22.31
C ALA A 36 -21.55 11.41 21.43
N PRO A 37 -21.62 11.53 20.09
CA PRO A 37 -21.26 10.44 19.20
C PRO A 37 -19.75 10.24 19.24
N GLY A 38 -19.28 9.50 20.25
CA GLY A 38 -17.99 8.85 20.25
C GLY A 38 -18.00 7.88 19.07
N ARG A 39 -17.29 8.25 18.01
CA ARG A 39 -17.09 7.43 16.80
C ARG A 39 -16.41 6.13 17.22
N ALA A 40 -17.21 5.12 17.58
CA ALA A 40 -16.72 3.78 17.83
C ALA A 40 -15.93 3.33 16.59
N ALA A 41 -14.73 2.80 16.83
CA ALA A 41 -13.96 2.19 15.76
C ALA A 41 -14.83 1.11 15.09
N PRO A 42 -14.81 0.98 13.76
CA PRO A 42 -15.53 -0.11 13.10
C PRO A 42 -15.08 -1.44 13.72
N PRO A 43 -16.00 -2.40 13.93
CA PRO A 43 -15.65 -3.68 14.51
C PRO A 43 -14.52 -4.32 13.67
N ALA A 44 -13.57 -4.98 14.33
CA ALA A 44 -12.38 -5.54 13.68
C ALA A 44 -12.74 -6.43 12.47
N ASP A 45 -13.85 -7.16 12.59
CA ASP A 45 -14.39 -8.04 11.55
C ASP A 45 -14.76 -7.29 10.25
N ASP A 46 -15.26 -6.05 10.37
CA ASP A 46 -15.63 -5.23 9.22
C ASP A 46 -14.40 -4.75 8.44
N VAL A 47 -13.37 -4.30 9.18
CA VAL A 47 -12.09 -3.88 8.60
C VAL A 47 -11.40 -5.05 7.89
N ASP A 48 -11.46 -6.24 8.47
CA ASP A 48 -10.90 -7.46 7.88
C ASP A 48 -11.71 -7.95 6.68
N ALA A 49 -13.03 -7.79 6.68
CA ALA A 49 -13.88 -8.06 5.52
C ALA A 49 -13.54 -7.14 4.33
N VAL A 50 -13.43 -5.83 4.55
CA VAL A 50 -13.03 -4.87 3.49
C VAL A 50 -11.61 -5.16 2.99
N ARG A 51 -10.69 -5.54 3.87
CA ARG A 51 -9.33 -5.94 3.50
C ARG A 51 -9.32 -7.22 2.66
N ALA A 52 -10.13 -8.21 3.01
CA ALA A 52 -10.29 -9.45 2.24
C ALA A 52 -10.90 -9.16 0.85
N LEU A 53 -11.95 -8.34 0.79
CA LEU A 53 -12.60 -7.90 -0.45
C LEU A 53 -11.59 -7.24 -1.41
N ARG A 54 -10.79 -6.30 -0.89
CA ARG A 54 -9.73 -5.62 -1.64
C ARG A 54 -8.65 -6.59 -2.13
N ARG A 55 -8.24 -7.55 -1.30
CA ARG A 55 -7.23 -8.56 -1.66
C ARG A 55 -7.73 -9.45 -2.80
N ALA A 56 -8.97 -9.93 -2.71
CA ALA A 56 -9.59 -10.75 -3.75
C ALA A 56 -9.73 -9.97 -5.08
N ALA A 57 -10.26 -8.74 -5.04
CA ALA A 57 -10.40 -7.89 -6.23
C ALA A 57 -9.06 -7.63 -6.95
N ARG A 58 -7.98 -7.37 -6.20
CA ARG A 58 -6.64 -7.17 -6.76
C ARG A 58 -6.06 -8.44 -7.38
N ARG A 59 -6.30 -9.61 -6.78
CA ARG A 59 -5.89 -10.91 -7.33
C ARG A 59 -6.63 -11.22 -8.63
N ILE A 60 -7.95 -11.02 -8.65
CA ILE A 60 -8.74 -11.16 -9.88
C ILE A 60 -8.19 -10.23 -10.95
N SER A 61 -8.09 -8.92 -10.68
CA SER A 61 -7.54 -7.93 -11.63
C SER A 61 -6.13 -8.27 -12.11
N GLY A 62 -5.27 -8.79 -11.23
CA GLY A 62 -3.93 -9.24 -11.60
C GLY A 62 -3.93 -10.46 -12.51
N THR A 63 -4.77 -11.46 -12.23
CA THR A 63 -4.94 -12.62 -13.10
C THR A 63 -5.52 -12.23 -14.46
N LEU A 64 -6.48 -11.29 -14.51
CA LEU A 64 -7.00 -10.74 -15.77
C LEU A 64 -5.91 -10.08 -16.60
N HIS A 65 -4.98 -9.38 -15.95
CA HIS A 65 -3.89 -8.70 -16.64
C HIS A 65 -2.84 -9.68 -17.19
N THR A 66 -2.39 -10.65 -16.39
CA THR A 66 -1.33 -11.59 -16.81
C THR A 66 -1.84 -12.62 -17.82
N PHE A 67 -3.05 -13.14 -17.62
CA PHE A 67 -3.63 -14.20 -18.45
C PHE A 67 -4.68 -13.70 -19.45
N GLN A 68 -4.67 -12.39 -19.75
CA GLN A 68 -5.57 -11.76 -20.73
C GLN A 68 -5.69 -12.55 -22.05
N PRO A 69 -4.61 -13.10 -22.65
CA PRO A 69 -4.73 -13.81 -23.92
C PRO A 69 -5.67 -15.03 -23.89
N LEU A 70 -5.84 -15.66 -22.72
CA LEU A 70 -6.65 -16.86 -22.51
C LEU A 70 -8.12 -16.57 -22.18
N LEU A 71 -8.44 -15.31 -21.87
CA LEU A 71 -9.76 -14.86 -21.43
C LEU A 71 -10.47 -14.11 -22.55
N ASP A 72 -11.79 -14.00 -22.46
CA ASP A 72 -12.55 -13.08 -23.31
C ASP A 72 -12.02 -11.65 -23.17
N ALA A 73 -11.65 -11.02 -24.29
CA ALA A 73 -10.98 -9.72 -24.28
C ALA A 73 -11.94 -8.58 -23.91
N SER A 74 -13.16 -8.59 -24.45
CA SER A 74 -14.18 -7.59 -24.13
C SER A 74 -14.49 -7.58 -22.64
N TRP A 75 -14.73 -8.75 -22.07
CA TRP A 75 -15.02 -8.91 -20.65
C TRP A 75 -13.82 -8.50 -19.77
N ALA A 76 -12.60 -8.88 -20.15
CA ALA A 76 -11.41 -8.49 -19.39
C ALA A 76 -11.15 -6.97 -19.45
N GLU A 77 -11.40 -6.33 -20.59
CA GLU A 77 -11.26 -4.87 -20.76
C GLU A 77 -12.30 -4.09 -19.96
N GLU A 78 -13.53 -4.60 -19.87
CA GLU A 78 -14.59 -4.01 -19.04
C GLU A 78 -14.34 -4.20 -17.54
N MET A 79 -13.92 -5.40 -17.11
CA MET A 79 -13.77 -5.72 -15.68
C MET A 79 -12.54 -5.12 -15.01
N ARG A 80 -11.43 -4.94 -15.73
CA ARG A 80 -10.19 -4.41 -15.15
C ARG A 80 -10.33 -3.00 -14.55
N PRO A 81 -10.88 -1.98 -15.24
CA PRO A 81 -11.04 -0.64 -14.66
C PRO A 81 -12.01 -0.65 -13.47
N GLU A 82 -13.04 -1.50 -13.49
CA GLU A 82 -14.01 -1.63 -12.41
C GLU A 82 -13.39 -2.22 -11.13
N LEU A 83 -12.62 -3.30 -11.25
CA LEU A 83 -11.88 -3.87 -10.12
C LEU A 83 -10.78 -2.92 -9.60
N ALA A 84 -10.16 -2.15 -10.49
CA ALA A 84 -9.20 -1.11 -10.11
C ALA A 84 -9.88 0.02 -9.32
N TRP A 85 -11.03 0.51 -9.80
CA TRP A 85 -11.85 1.51 -9.10
C TRP A 85 -12.28 1.02 -7.71
N LEU A 86 -12.84 -0.19 -7.61
CA LEU A 86 -13.30 -0.75 -6.35
C LEU A 86 -12.14 -0.91 -5.35
N SER A 87 -11.05 -1.57 -5.78
CA SER A 87 -9.92 -1.83 -4.90
C SER A 87 -9.12 -0.56 -4.52
N GLY A 88 -9.19 0.49 -5.34
CA GLY A 88 -8.66 1.81 -5.06
C GLY A 88 -9.49 2.54 -4.02
N THR A 89 -10.82 2.61 -4.23
CA THR A 89 -11.76 3.29 -3.34
C THR A 89 -11.70 2.71 -1.91
N LEU A 90 -11.72 1.37 -1.80
CA LEU A 90 -11.62 0.65 -0.51
C LEU A 90 -10.22 0.72 0.14
N ALA A 91 -9.19 1.20 -0.57
CA ALA A 91 -7.86 1.36 -0.01
C ALA A 91 -7.66 2.71 0.68
N LEU A 92 -8.39 3.75 0.26
CA LEU A 92 -8.12 5.13 0.65
C LEU A 92 -8.24 5.36 2.15
N GLU A 93 -9.30 4.84 2.80
CA GLU A 93 -9.48 5.02 4.24
C GLU A 93 -8.29 4.48 5.03
N HIS A 94 -7.90 3.24 4.75
CA HIS A 94 -6.77 2.60 5.42
C HIS A 94 -5.45 3.30 5.10
N ALA A 95 -5.25 3.78 3.87
CA ALA A 95 -4.05 4.52 3.49
C ALA A 95 -3.92 5.85 4.23
N TYR A 96 -5.03 6.58 4.47
CA TYR A 96 -4.98 7.80 5.29
C TYR A 96 -4.69 7.47 6.76
N ALA A 97 -5.26 6.39 7.29
CA ALA A 97 -5.01 5.96 8.66
C ALA A 97 -3.53 5.57 8.89
N SER A 98 -2.97 4.70 8.04
CA SER A 98 -1.57 4.28 8.15
C SER A 98 -0.60 5.43 7.94
N ARG A 99 -0.91 6.35 7.02
CA ARG A 99 -0.09 7.55 6.78
C ARG A 99 -0.08 8.48 7.98
N LEU A 100 -1.22 8.67 8.65
CA LEU A 100 -1.31 9.49 9.86
C LEU A 100 -0.45 8.87 10.98
N GLU A 101 -0.63 7.58 11.24
CA GLU A 101 0.13 6.86 12.26
C GLU A 101 1.64 6.97 12.01
N ARG A 102 2.08 6.72 10.77
CA ARG A 102 3.48 6.83 10.36
C ARG A 102 4.06 8.22 10.63
N LEU A 103 3.33 9.28 10.25
CA LEU A 103 3.80 10.66 10.41
C LEU A 103 3.87 11.08 11.88
N LEU A 104 2.90 10.66 12.70
CA LEU A 104 2.92 10.95 14.15
C LEU A 104 4.07 10.20 14.85
N GLN A 105 4.31 8.94 14.49
CA GLN A 105 5.45 8.17 15.00
C GLN A 105 6.79 8.82 14.60
N ALA A 106 6.92 9.25 13.35
CA ALA A 106 8.11 9.96 12.87
C ALA A 106 8.32 11.30 13.60
N LEU A 107 7.27 12.09 13.82
CA LEU A 107 7.35 13.32 14.62
C LEU A 107 7.78 13.03 16.07
N HIS A 108 7.27 11.96 16.69
CA HIS A 108 7.66 11.58 18.03
C HIS A 108 9.14 11.17 18.10
N ARG A 109 9.62 10.35 17.13
CA ARG A 109 11.04 10.00 16.98
C ARG A 109 11.92 11.24 16.82
N LEU A 110 11.54 12.17 15.94
CA LEU A 110 12.31 13.38 15.67
C LEU A 110 12.31 14.34 16.87
N SER A 111 11.21 14.42 17.62
CA SER A 111 11.12 15.23 18.84
C SER A 111 11.96 14.65 19.98
N GLY A 112 12.07 13.32 20.09
CA GLY A 112 12.94 12.64 21.07
C GLY A 112 14.43 12.67 20.67
N SER A 113 14.71 12.64 19.36
CA SER A 113 16.05 12.71 18.77
C SER A 113 16.62 14.13 18.68
N ALA A 114 15.85 15.17 19.01
CA ALA A 114 16.30 16.56 19.07
C ALA A 114 17.34 16.86 20.20
N VAL A 115 18.01 15.83 20.71
CA VAL A 115 19.35 15.96 21.31
C VAL A 115 20.36 15.98 20.16
N PHE A 116 20.52 17.14 19.53
CA PHE A 116 21.56 17.36 18.53
C PHE A 116 22.93 16.84 19.06
N PRO A 117 23.72 16.12 18.24
CA PRO A 117 25.12 15.89 18.59
C PRO A 117 25.79 17.26 18.66
N ALA A 118 26.35 17.59 19.82
CA ALA A 118 27.14 18.81 19.97
C ALA A 118 28.21 18.85 18.87
N PRO A 119 28.43 19.99 18.19
CA PRO A 119 29.54 20.10 17.24
C PRO A 119 30.83 19.77 18.00
N ARG A 120 31.50 18.69 17.60
CA ARG A 120 32.85 18.36 18.08
C ARG A 120 33.73 19.56 17.71
N PRO A 121 34.31 20.29 18.70
CA PRO A 121 35.25 21.34 18.37
C PRO A 121 36.48 20.68 17.75
N VAL A 122 36.68 20.92 16.46
CA VAL A 122 37.94 20.60 15.78
C VAL A 122 38.98 21.56 16.33
N GLY A 123 39.90 21.01 17.12
CA GLY A 123 41.25 21.52 17.38
C GLY A 123 41.40 23.00 17.71
N ARG A 124 41.48 23.33 19.00
CA ARG A 124 42.45 24.34 19.45
C ARG A 124 43.06 23.93 20.78
N ALA A 125 44.37 24.16 20.85
CA ALA A 125 45.34 23.67 21.81
C ALA A 125 44.91 23.65 23.28
N ALA A 126 45.46 22.67 23.98
CA ALA A 126 45.39 22.46 25.42
C ALA A 126 45.73 23.75 26.21
N ALA A 127 44.80 24.15 27.07
CA ALA A 127 45.11 24.92 28.26
C ALA A 127 44.41 24.24 29.44
N THR A 128 45.22 23.73 30.34
CA THR A 128 44.85 23.11 31.62
C THR A 128 44.15 24.12 32.52
N VAL A 129 42.94 23.79 33.00
CA VAL A 129 42.26 24.49 34.10
C VAL A 129 41.82 23.42 35.12
N PRO A 130 42.07 23.60 36.43
CA PRO A 130 41.84 22.55 37.41
C PRO A 130 40.35 22.37 37.74
N ALA A 131 40.03 21.16 38.19
CA ALA A 131 38.70 20.67 38.52
C ALA A 131 38.10 21.35 39.77
N GLY A 132 36.77 21.56 39.73
CA GLY A 132 35.97 21.73 40.94
C GLY A 132 34.85 22.78 40.86
N VAL A 133 33.79 22.54 40.08
CA VAL A 133 32.44 23.10 40.32
C VAL A 133 31.39 22.17 39.69
N PRO A 134 30.31 21.74 40.37
CA PRO A 134 29.19 21.08 39.71
C PRO A 134 28.50 22.09 38.79
N ALA A 135 28.49 21.81 37.48
CA ALA A 135 27.91 22.70 36.49
C ALA A 135 26.39 22.90 36.76
N PRO A 136 25.88 24.14 36.77
CA PRO A 136 24.45 24.38 36.90
C PRO A 136 23.73 23.82 35.67
N ALA A 137 22.57 23.20 35.90
CA ALA A 137 21.68 22.76 34.83
C ALA A 137 21.42 23.93 33.86
N ARG A 138 21.89 23.79 32.62
CA ARG A 138 21.65 24.80 31.58
C ARG A 138 20.13 25.01 31.44
N PRO A 139 19.62 26.25 31.54
CA PRO A 139 18.22 26.50 31.27
C PRO A 139 17.93 26.13 29.81
N ALA A 140 16.81 25.45 29.57
CA ALA A 140 16.36 25.12 28.23
C ALA A 140 16.27 26.42 27.41
N SER A 141 17.04 26.50 26.33
CA SER A 141 17.03 27.68 25.44
C SER A 141 15.60 27.89 24.90
N PRO A 142 15.09 29.14 24.84
CA PRO A 142 13.73 29.43 24.38
C PRO A 142 13.43 28.86 22.98
N ASP A 143 14.45 28.75 22.13
CA ASP A 143 14.36 28.13 20.80
C ASP A 143 13.96 26.64 20.84
N ARG A 144 14.37 25.88 21.87
CA ARG A 144 13.93 24.49 22.03
C ARG A 144 12.44 24.42 22.33
N GLY A 145 11.93 25.30 23.18
CA GLY A 145 10.50 25.38 23.49
C GLY A 145 9.66 25.76 22.26
N SER A 146 10.17 26.67 21.44
CA SER A 146 9.56 27.05 20.15
C SER A 146 9.48 25.86 19.18
N LEU A 147 10.56 25.08 19.07
CA LEU A 147 10.62 23.90 18.18
C LEU A 147 9.71 22.76 18.64
N THR A 148 9.62 22.48 19.94
CA THR A 148 8.71 21.46 20.48
C THR A 148 7.24 21.87 20.35
N VAL A 149 6.93 23.16 20.50
CA VAL A 149 5.59 23.69 20.18
C VAL A 149 5.32 23.60 18.67
N GLY A 150 6.35 23.81 17.83
CA GLY A 150 6.29 23.63 16.39
C GLY A 150 5.93 22.19 15.97
N THR A 151 6.58 21.19 16.56
CA THR A 151 6.31 19.76 16.30
C THR A 151 4.93 19.35 16.78
N ALA A 152 4.51 19.79 17.97
CA ALA A 152 3.17 19.52 18.50
C ALA A 152 2.07 20.10 17.58
N LYS A 153 2.25 21.35 17.11
CA LYS A 153 1.33 21.99 16.17
C LYS A 153 1.33 21.29 14.80
N ALA A 154 2.47 20.82 14.32
CA ALA A 154 2.56 20.04 13.08
C ALA A 154 1.79 18.73 13.20
N GLY A 155 1.94 18.01 14.31
CA GLY A 155 1.19 16.79 14.61
C GLY A 155 -0.32 17.04 14.63
N ALA A 156 -0.79 18.06 15.35
CA ALA A 156 -2.20 18.42 15.40
C ALA A 156 -2.78 18.82 14.04
N LEU A 157 -1.99 19.50 13.20
CA LEU A 157 -2.41 19.88 11.85
C LEU A 157 -2.55 18.65 10.94
N LEU A 158 -1.57 17.73 10.97
CA LEU A 158 -1.63 16.48 10.20
C LEU A 158 -2.78 15.58 10.66
N ASP A 159 -2.96 15.44 11.98
CA ASP A 159 -4.07 14.69 12.57
C ASP A 159 -5.42 15.20 12.07
N ARG A 160 -5.65 16.51 12.15
CA ARG A 160 -6.88 17.13 11.63
C ARG A 160 -7.05 16.87 10.14
N GLN A 161 -6.03 17.10 9.31
CA GLN A 161 -6.14 16.97 7.86
C GLN A 161 -6.39 15.53 7.41
N LEU A 162 -5.61 14.58 7.92
CA LEU A 162 -5.70 13.17 7.55
C LEU A 162 -6.95 12.50 8.14
N THR A 163 -7.40 12.90 9.34
CA THR A 163 -8.67 12.43 9.91
C THR A 163 -9.87 12.92 9.08
N LEU A 164 -9.84 14.16 8.60
CA LEU A 164 -10.86 14.68 7.68
C LEU A 164 -10.84 13.92 6.34
N ALA A 165 -9.66 13.70 5.76
CA ALA A 165 -9.51 12.94 4.52
C ALA A 165 -9.99 11.49 4.69
N ARG A 166 -9.65 10.84 5.81
CA ARG A 166 -10.13 9.51 6.17
C ARG A 166 -11.65 9.45 6.28
N THR A 167 -12.26 10.41 6.97
CA THR A 167 -13.73 10.47 7.14
C THR A 167 -14.42 10.61 5.78
N ARG A 168 -13.90 11.47 4.89
CA ARG A 168 -14.42 11.60 3.52
C ARG A 168 -14.27 10.30 2.73
N ALA A 169 -13.09 9.68 2.77
CA ALA A 169 -12.82 8.42 2.09
C ALA A 169 -13.73 7.29 2.59
N HIS A 170 -14.02 7.25 3.89
CA HIS A 170 -14.96 6.30 4.48
C HIS A 170 -16.38 6.48 3.92
N SER A 171 -16.90 7.72 3.92
CA SER A 171 -18.21 8.01 3.32
C SER A 171 -18.26 7.68 1.83
N THR A 172 -17.20 7.98 1.07
CA THR A 172 -17.10 7.61 -0.35
C THR A 172 -17.08 6.09 -0.55
N ALA A 173 -16.40 5.34 0.32
CA ALA A 173 -16.38 3.88 0.26
C ALA A 173 -17.77 3.29 0.52
N LEU A 174 -18.50 3.77 1.53
CA LEU A 174 -19.87 3.34 1.80
C LEU A 174 -20.82 3.67 0.64
N GLN A 175 -20.71 4.88 0.06
CA GLN A 175 -21.49 5.26 -1.13
C GLN A 175 -21.18 4.37 -2.33
N ALA A 176 -19.90 4.06 -2.56
CA ALA A 176 -19.47 3.17 -3.63
C ALA A 176 -20.06 1.76 -3.45
N LEU A 177 -20.03 1.21 -2.23
CA LEU A 177 -20.59 -0.11 -1.93
C LEU A 177 -22.12 -0.18 -2.05
N GLY A 178 -22.82 0.94 -1.90
CA GLY A 178 -24.26 1.04 -2.15
C GLY A 178 -24.64 1.40 -3.59
N SER A 179 -23.67 1.59 -4.49
CA SER A 179 -23.92 2.04 -5.86
C SER A 179 -24.30 0.90 -6.81
N SER A 180 -25.12 1.20 -7.82
CA SER A 180 -25.43 0.26 -8.92
C SER A 180 -24.17 -0.24 -9.63
N ARG A 181 -23.16 0.62 -9.78
CA ARG A 181 -21.84 0.26 -10.32
C ARG A 181 -21.20 -0.88 -9.54
N PHE A 182 -21.20 -0.81 -8.21
CA PHE A 182 -20.68 -1.90 -7.39
C PHE A 182 -21.48 -3.19 -7.53
N HIS A 183 -22.82 -3.09 -7.56
CA HIS A 183 -23.66 -4.27 -7.74
C HIS A 183 -23.41 -4.97 -9.07
N ALA A 184 -23.25 -4.23 -10.17
CA ALA A 184 -22.89 -4.80 -11.47
C ALA A 184 -21.56 -5.57 -11.40
N VAL A 185 -20.54 -5.03 -10.73
CA VAL A 185 -19.25 -5.72 -10.51
C VAL A 185 -19.43 -6.98 -9.65
N ALA A 186 -20.22 -6.90 -8.57
CA ALA A 186 -20.48 -8.04 -7.70
C ALA A 186 -21.20 -9.17 -8.44
N ASP A 187 -22.14 -8.84 -9.33
CA ASP A 187 -22.86 -9.81 -10.16
C ASP A 187 -21.93 -10.48 -11.19
N GLN A 188 -21.05 -9.70 -11.85
CA GLN A 188 -20.02 -10.25 -12.74
C GLN A 188 -19.03 -11.16 -12.01
N VAL A 189 -18.64 -10.80 -10.77
CA VAL A 189 -17.80 -11.66 -9.93
C VAL A 189 -18.55 -12.92 -9.47
N ALA A 190 -19.86 -12.84 -9.26
CA ALA A 190 -20.68 -14.02 -8.95
C ALA A 190 -20.74 -14.99 -10.13
N LEU A 191 -20.92 -14.48 -11.36
CA LEU A 191 -20.82 -15.28 -12.59
C LEU A 191 -19.42 -15.89 -12.74
N LEU A 192 -18.36 -15.14 -12.42
CA LEU A 192 -16.99 -15.63 -12.45
C LEU A 192 -16.74 -16.80 -11.46
N ALA A 193 -17.51 -16.87 -10.37
CA ALA A 193 -17.41 -17.95 -9.40
C ALA A 193 -17.93 -19.29 -9.95
N SER A 194 -18.93 -19.27 -10.83
CA SER A 194 -19.45 -20.46 -11.53
C SER A 194 -18.67 -20.75 -12.82
N GLU A 195 -18.49 -19.76 -13.68
CA GLU A 195 -17.97 -19.92 -15.03
C GLU A 195 -16.85 -18.91 -15.32
N VAL A 196 -15.72 -19.40 -15.83
CA VAL A 196 -14.61 -18.53 -16.23
C VAL A 196 -14.71 -18.36 -17.75
N PRO A 197 -14.82 -17.12 -18.28
CA PRO A 197 -14.93 -16.87 -19.71
C PRO A 197 -13.58 -17.10 -20.40
N LEU A 198 -13.25 -18.37 -20.61
CA LEU A 198 -12.10 -18.79 -21.38
C LEU A 198 -12.41 -18.61 -22.87
N ARG A 199 -11.44 -18.13 -23.64
CA ARG A 199 -11.58 -18.09 -25.09
C ARG A 199 -11.75 -19.49 -25.64
N ALA A 200 -12.85 -19.72 -26.35
CA ALA A 200 -13.04 -20.94 -27.11
C ALA A 200 -12.00 -20.96 -28.24
N THR A 201 -11.01 -21.84 -28.17
CA THR A 201 -10.14 -22.12 -29.32
C THR A 201 -10.86 -23.03 -30.30
N GLY A 202 -11.82 -22.45 -31.01
CA GLY A 202 -12.30 -22.95 -32.28
C GLY A 202 -11.81 -22.01 -33.37
N ARG A 203 -11.20 -22.55 -34.43
CA ARG A 203 -10.95 -21.88 -35.71
C ARG A 203 -12.11 -20.91 -36.03
N PRO A 204 -11.85 -19.67 -36.51
CA PRO A 204 -12.87 -18.61 -36.65
C PRO A 204 -13.98 -18.87 -37.69
N ASP A 205 -14.16 -20.12 -38.13
CA ASP A 205 -15.08 -20.49 -39.20
C ASP A 205 -15.84 -21.78 -38.88
N ARG A 206 -16.66 -21.74 -37.81
CA ARG A 206 -17.88 -22.56 -37.67
C ARG A 206 -18.62 -22.23 -36.37
N GLY A 207 -19.78 -21.56 -36.51
CA GLY A 207 -21.03 -21.68 -35.73
C GLY A 207 -21.00 -21.71 -34.18
N PRO A 208 -22.13 -21.44 -33.51
CA PRO A 208 -22.16 -21.40 -32.05
C PRO A 208 -22.00 -22.82 -31.48
N ALA A 209 -20.87 -23.09 -30.83
CA ALA A 209 -20.65 -24.31 -30.08
C ALA A 209 -21.24 -24.16 -28.67
N THR A 210 -22.46 -24.66 -28.51
CA THR A 210 -23.01 -25.04 -27.20
C THR A 210 -22.13 -26.12 -26.58
N SER A 211 -21.60 -25.86 -25.39
CA SER A 211 -21.11 -26.86 -24.40
C SER A 211 -20.34 -28.05 -24.98
N ALA A 212 -19.06 -27.86 -25.27
CA ALA A 212 -18.14 -28.95 -25.58
C ALA A 212 -17.16 -29.17 -24.41
N SER A 213 -17.63 -29.90 -23.40
CA SER A 213 -16.76 -30.77 -22.59
C SER A 213 -16.33 -31.95 -23.46
N GLY A 214 -15.44 -31.72 -24.42
CA GLY A 214 -14.84 -32.76 -25.26
C GLY A 214 -13.47 -33.18 -24.72
N PRO A 215 -13.12 -34.48 -24.72
CA PRO A 215 -11.80 -34.96 -24.32
C PRO A 215 -10.81 -34.64 -25.45
N GLY A 216 -10.15 -33.49 -25.40
CA GLY A 216 -9.20 -33.12 -26.45
C GLY A 216 -8.69 -31.67 -26.44
N THR A 217 -9.20 -30.79 -25.58
CA THR A 217 -8.60 -29.46 -25.41
C THR A 217 -7.32 -29.64 -24.60
N ALA A 218 -6.16 -29.62 -25.27
CA ALA A 218 -4.87 -29.63 -24.59
C ALA A 218 -4.85 -28.50 -23.53
N PRO A 219 -4.40 -28.77 -22.29
CA PRO A 219 -4.35 -27.75 -21.26
C PRO A 219 -3.46 -26.60 -21.76
N PHE A 220 -3.96 -25.37 -21.71
CA PHE A 220 -3.15 -24.20 -22.01
C PHE A 220 -2.01 -24.12 -21.00
N ASP A 221 -0.77 -24.17 -21.49
CA ASP A 221 0.38 -23.96 -20.62
C ASP A 221 0.38 -22.50 -20.14
N LEU A 222 0.21 -22.32 -18.83
CA LEU A 222 0.21 -21.01 -18.17
C LEU A 222 1.63 -20.49 -17.93
N ARG A 223 2.65 -21.37 -17.98
CA ARG A 223 4.05 -21.05 -17.66
C ARG A 223 4.64 -19.96 -18.56
N PRO A 224 4.41 -19.92 -19.89
CA PRO A 224 4.92 -18.85 -20.76
C PRO A 224 4.38 -17.46 -20.39
N LEU A 225 3.10 -17.37 -19.99
CA LEU A 225 2.49 -16.10 -19.59
C LEU A 225 3.01 -15.60 -18.23
N ALA A 226 3.28 -16.53 -17.31
CA ALA A 226 3.94 -16.21 -16.05
C ALA A 226 5.40 -15.78 -16.25
N ALA A 227 6.14 -16.45 -17.14
CA ALA A 227 7.50 -16.08 -17.52
C ALA A 227 7.54 -14.68 -18.16
N ALA A 228 6.59 -14.34 -19.03
CA ALA A 228 6.48 -12.98 -19.59
C ALA A 228 6.14 -11.90 -18.53
N ALA A 229 5.53 -12.26 -17.40
CA ALA A 229 5.36 -11.34 -16.27
C ALA A 229 6.64 -11.16 -15.46
N GLU A 230 7.46 -12.22 -15.35
CA GLU A 230 8.80 -12.17 -14.75
C GLU A 230 9.75 -11.33 -15.59
N GLU A 231 9.79 -11.53 -16.90
CA GLU A 231 10.64 -10.78 -17.84
C GLU A 231 10.35 -9.27 -17.77
N ARG A 232 9.08 -8.88 -17.81
CA ARG A 232 8.68 -7.46 -17.63
C ARG A 232 9.12 -6.89 -16.29
N LEU A 233 9.11 -7.69 -15.23
CA LEU A 233 9.59 -7.28 -13.92
C LEU A 233 11.11 -7.11 -13.93
N THR A 234 11.87 -8.09 -14.45
CA THR A 234 13.32 -8.02 -14.52
C THR A 234 13.76 -6.83 -15.37
N ASP A 235 13.13 -6.61 -16.53
CA ASP A 235 13.41 -5.48 -17.42
C ASP A 235 13.18 -4.15 -16.72
N ALA A 236 12.02 -4.00 -16.07
CA ALA A 236 11.72 -2.79 -15.30
C ALA A 236 12.72 -2.54 -14.15
N VAL A 237 13.19 -3.61 -13.49
CA VAL A 237 14.23 -3.51 -12.46
C VAL A 237 15.59 -3.14 -13.05
N THR A 238 15.95 -3.66 -14.23
CA THR A 238 17.21 -3.27 -14.90
C THR A 238 17.21 -1.81 -15.34
N ALA A 239 16.03 -1.26 -15.67
CA ALA A 239 15.85 0.14 -16.03
C ALA A 239 15.86 1.09 -14.81
N LEU A 240 15.84 0.58 -13.57
CA LEU A 240 15.87 1.43 -12.38
C LEU A 240 17.25 2.11 -12.21
N PRO A 241 17.28 3.36 -11.72
CA PRO A 241 18.53 4.06 -11.40
C PRO A 241 19.15 3.52 -10.09
N LEU A 242 19.52 2.24 -10.06
CA LEU A 242 20.04 1.52 -8.88
C LEU A 242 21.40 2.06 -8.38
N VAL A 243 22.14 2.78 -9.24
CA VAL A 243 23.43 3.40 -8.88
C VAL A 243 23.23 4.69 -8.06
N ALA A 244 22.11 5.41 -8.26
CA ALA A 244 21.80 6.62 -7.50
C ALA A 244 21.20 6.34 -6.11
N ALA A 245 20.53 5.20 -5.95
CA ALA A 245 19.90 4.75 -4.70
C ALA A 245 20.91 4.35 -3.58
N GLY A 246 22.19 4.22 -3.92
CA GLY A 246 23.27 3.93 -2.96
C GLY A 246 23.95 5.18 -2.39
N SER A 247 23.61 6.38 -2.86
CA SER A 247 24.18 7.63 -2.33
C SER A 247 23.28 8.22 -1.24
N PRO A 248 23.75 8.32 0.02
CA PRO A 248 22.96 8.90 1.12
C PRO A 248 22.63 10.39 0.91
N TYR A 249 23.25 11.05 -0.06
CA TYR A 249 22.98 12.42 -0.47
C TYR A 249 22.72 12.48 -1.98
N ASN A 250 21.55 12.06 -2.44
CA ASN A 250 21.13 12.36 -3.80
C ASN A 250 20.71 13.83 -3.88
N ALA A 251 21.67 14.71 -4.20
CA ALA A 251 21.46 16.16 -4.31
C ALA A 251 20.29 16.55 -5.24
N GLN A 252 19.92 15.68 -6.18
CA GLN A 252 18.77 15.89 -7.06
C GLN A 252 17.43 15.91 -6.28
N ALA A 253 17.30 15.15 -5.18
CA ALA A 253 16.10 15.16 -4.36
C ALA A 253 15.89 16.51 -3.63
N LEU A 254 16.98 17.19 -3.26
CA LEU A 254 16.95 18.53 -2.66
C LEU A 254 16.60 19.62 -3.68
N VAL A 255 17.14 19.52 -4.91
CA VAL A 255 16.85 20.48 -6.00
C VAL A 255 15.38 20.42 -6.43
N HIS A 256 14.78 19.23 -6.48
CA HIS A 256 13.37 19.06 -6.86
C HIS A 256 12.39 19.30 -5.68
N GLY A 257 12.85 19.19 -4.43
CA GLY A 257 12.05 19.51 -3.23
C GLY A 257 11.71 21.00 -3.07
N LEU A 258 12.40 21.87 -3.83
CA LEU A 258 12.14 23.32 -3.88
C LEU A 258 11.20 23.72 -5.03
N SER A 259 10.74 22.77 -5.85
CA SER A 259 9.78 23.08 -6.92
C SER A 259 8.40 23.43 -6.32
N PRO A 260 7.77 24.52 -6.76
CA PRO A 260 6.42 24.89 -6.31
C PRO A 260 5.34 23.92 -6.81
N ASP A 261 5.64 23.08 -7.81
CA ASP A 261 4.70 22.15 -8.41
C ASP A 261 4.57 20.87 -7.55
N PRO A 262 3.35 20.44 -7.15
CA PRO A 262 3.11 19.18 -6.43
C PRO A 262 3.39 17.91 -7.25
N ALA A 263 3.99 18.01 -8.44
CA ALA A 263 4.32 16.87 -9.27
C ALA A 263 5.08 15.80 -8.45
N PRO A 264 4.70 14.51 -8.57
CA PRO A 264 5.41 13.43 -7.91
C PRO A 264 6.89 13.52 -8.29
N HIS A 265 7.78 13.31 -7.31
CA HIS A 265 9.21 13.31 -7.59
C HIS A 265 9.45 12.34 -8.77
N PRO A 266 10.05 12.79 -9.89
CA PRO A 266 10.07 12.03 -11.14
C PRO A 266 10.76 10.68 -10.98
N GLN A 267 11.63 10.57 -9.96
CA GLN A 267 12.32 9.36 -9.58
C GLN A 267 11.43 8.31 -8.92
N ASP A 268 10.25 8.65 -8.37
CA ASP A 268 9.41 7.71 -7.61
C ASP A 268 8.51 6.85 -8.52
N ALA A 269 8.14 7.37 -9.70
CA ALA A 269 7.27 6.71 -10.68
C ALA A 269 7.77 5.32 -11.15
N PRO A 270 9.05 5.14 -11.56
CA PRO A 270 9.52 3.82 -11.98
C PRO A 270 9.53 2.79 -10.84
N TRP A 271 9.75 3.22 -9.59
CA TRP A 271 9.66 2.32 -8.42
C TRP A 271 8.22 1.89 -8.13
N HIS A 272 7.25 2.78 -8.30
CA HIS A 272 5.82 2.43 -8.18
C HIS A 272 5.40 1.44 -9.28
N GLN A 273 5.95 1.57 -10.49
CA GLN A 273 5.74 0.63 -11.59
C GLN A 273 6.31 -0.76 -11.29
N VAL A 274 7.56 -0.83 -10.81
CA VAL A 274 8.21 -2.10 -10.39
C VAL A 274 7.40 -2.78 -9.28
N ARG A 275 6.86 -2.00 -8.33
CA ARG A 275 5.97 -2.52 -7.29
C ARG A 275 4.69 -3.14 -7.85
N LEU A 276 4.10 -2.55 -8.88
CA LEU A 276 2.94 -3.11 -9.56
C LEU A 276 3.32 -4.41 -10.28
N LEU A 277 4.42 -4.42 -11.03
CA LEU A 277 4.91 -5.59 -11.76
C LEU A 277 5.26 -6.76 -10.84
N LEU A 278 5.92 -6.50 -9.71
CA LEU A 278 6.24 -7.51 -8.71
C LEU A 278 4.97 -8.18 -8.16
N ARG A 279 3.93 -7.38 -7.94
CA ARG A 279 2.64 -7.89 -7.48
C ARG A 279 1.93 -8.74 -8.53
N LEU A 280 1.99 -8.32 -9.79
CA LEU A 280 1.45 -9.09 -10.92
C LEU A 280 2.17 -10.42 -11.09
N HIS A 281 3.51 -10.43 -10.97
CA HIS A 281 4.30 -11.66 -10.97
C HIS A 281 3.93 -12.57 -9.80
N ARG A 282 3.78 -12.05 -8.58
CA ARG A 282 3.32 -12.86 -7.43
C ARG A 282 1.92 -13.46 -7.67
N TYR A 283 1.00 -12.70 -8.23
CA TYR A 283 -0.34 -13.22 -8.57
C TYR A 283 -0.31 -14.25 -9.70
N ALA A 284 0.66 -14.15 -10.62
CA ALA A 284 0.89 -15.17 -11.65
C ALA A 284 1.39 -16.48 -11.02
N LEU A 285 2.33 -16.42 -10.08
CA LEU A 285 2.81 -17.58 -9.32
C LEU A 285 1.70 -18.23 -8.48
N GLU A 286 0.87 -17.41 -7.80
CA GLU A 286 -0.31 -17.92 -7.06
C GLU A 286 -1.29 -18.66 -8.00
N ALA A 287 -1.44 -18.19 -9.25
CA ALA A 287 -2.31 -18.84 -10.23
C ALA A 287 -1.72 -20.14 -10.79
N LEU A 288 -0.39 -20.20 -10.99
CA LEU A 288 0.31 -21.44 -11.37
C LEU A 288 0.20 -22.50 -10.28
N ALA A 289 0.49 -22.14 -9.02
CA ALA A 289 0.37 -23.06 -7.89
C ALA A 289 -1.07 -23.61 -7.76
N GLY A 290 -2.07 -22.74 -7.95
CA GLY A 290 -3.48 -23.16 -7.95
C GLY A 290 -3.86 -24.09 -9.11
N ALA A 291 -3.19 -24.00 -10.27
CA ALA A 291 -3.40 -24.90 -11.39
C ALA A 291 -2.80 -26.30 -11.12
N ASP A 292 -1.57 -26.34 -10.59
CA ASP A 292 -0.87 -27.60 -10.28
C ASP A 292 -1.61 -28.41 -9.19
N THR A 293 -2.17 -27.74 -8.17
CA THR A 293 -2.99 -28.40 -7.11
C THR A 293 -4.33 -28.95 -7.60
N GLY A 294 -4.83 -28.49 -8.75
CA GLY A 294 -6.08 -28.97 -9.33
C GLY A 294 -5.93 -30.26 -10.14
N ASP A 295 -4.70 -30.55 -10.61
CA ASP A 295 -4.39 -31.67 -11.50
C ASP A 295 -3.80 -32.88 -10.74
N THR A 296 -3.26 -32.66 -9.54
CA THR A 296 -2.76 -33.71 -8.65
C THR A 296 -3.61 -33.77 -7.38
N GLY A 297 -4.46 -34.78 -7.26
CA GLY A 297 -5.22 -35.10 -6.03
C GLY A 297 -4.34 -35.58 -4.87
N ASP A 298 -3.04 -35.28 -4.89
CA ASP A 298 -2.06 -35.63 -3.86
C ASP A 298 -1.73 -34.38 -3.05
N SER A 299 -2.57 -34.11 -2.05
CA SER A 299 -2.51 -32.97 -1.15
C SER A 299 -1.37 -33.07 -0.10
N GLY A 300 -0.22 -33.62 -0.49
CA GLY A 300 0.82 -34.04 0.43
C GLY A 300 2.01 -33.09 0.62
N ASN A 301 2.47 -32.34 -0.39
CA ASN A 301 3.77 -31.65 -0.24
C ASN A 301 4.08 -30.46 -1.17
N THR A 302 3.07 -29.83 -1.80
CA THR A 302 3.28 -28.58 -2.56
C THR A 302 2.77 -27.41 -1.73
N GLU A 303 3.26 -27.25 -0.50
CA GLU A 303 3.29 -25.93 0.10
C GLU A 303 4.09 -25.06 -0.87
N ALA A 304 3.39 -24.14 -1.55
CA ALA A 304 3.98 -23.25 -2.53
C ALA A 304 5.10 -22.49 -1.83
N ALA A 305 6.35 -22.97 -1.99
CA ALA A 305 7.53 -22.44 -1.32
C ALA A 305 7.56 -20.93 -1.53
N VAL A 306 7.15 -20.20 -0.50
CA VAL A 306 6.94 -18.77 -0.61
C VAL A 306 8.32 -18.17 -0.78
N ASP A 307 8.59 -17.58 -1.95
CA ASP A 307 9.88 -16.94 -2.18
C ASP A 307 10.02 -15.73 -1.23
N VAL A 308 10.71 -15.97 -0.11
CA VAL A 308 10.96 -15.00 0.96
C VAL A 308 11.60 -13.74 0.40
N ARG A 309 12.40 -13.89 -0.67
CA ARG A 309 13.03 -12.78 -1.38
C ARG A 309 11.99 -11.86 -2.01
N LEU A 310 10.99 -12.40 -2.70
CA LEU A 310 9.91 -11.63 -3.33
C LEU A 310 9.03 -10.93 -2.27
N LEU A 311 8.81 -11.58 -1.12
CA LEU A 311 8.13 -10.94 0.01
C LEU A 311 8.92 -9.75 0.55
N ALA A 312 10.20 -9.95 0.86
CA ALA A 312 11.07 -8.89 1.38
C ALA A 312 11.23 -7.73 0.39
N ALA A 313 11.34 -8.03 -0.91
CA ALA A 313 11.33 -7.03 -1.98
C ALA A 313 9.99 -6.27 -2.05
N GLY A 314 8.87 -6.98 -1.93
CA GLY A 314 7.53 -6.39 -1.87
C GLY A 314 7.35 -5.44 -0.69
N GLU A 315 7.79 -5.86 0.50
CA GLU A 315 7.74 -5.05 1.72
C GLU A 315 8.62 -3.79 1.61
N ALA A 316 9.81 -3.89 1.01
CA ALA A 316 10.65 -2.74 0.74
C ALA A 316 9.96 -1.73 -0.20
N LEU A 317 9.31 -2.21 -1.27
CA LEU A 317 8.57 -1.34 -2.20
C LEU A 317 7.29 -0.74 -1.59
N ASP A 318 6.60 -1.47 -0.70
CA ASP A 318 5.47 -0.91 0.06
C ASP A 318 5.97 0.19 1.02
N ARG A 319 7.08 -0.03 1.73
CA ARG A 319 7.71 1.03 2.56
C ARG A 319 8.13 2.25 1.73
N HIS A 320 8.69 2.05 0.54
CA HIS A 320 9.01 3.14 -0.39
C HIS A 320 7.77 3.96 -0.75
N ARG A 321 6.68 3.29 -1.14
CA ARG A 321 5.42 3.96 -1.46
C ARG A 321 4.90 4.75 -0.26
N ASP A 322 4.80 4.12 0.89
CA ASP A 322 4.22 4.74 2.09
C ASP A 322 5.05 5.95 2.54
N ALA A 323 6.38 5.86 2.47
CA ALA A 323 7.28 6.97 2.73
C ALA A 323 7.11 8.11 1.70
N SER A 324 6.99 7.79 0.40
CA SER A 324 6.80 8.79 -0.65
C SER A 324 5.47 9.55 -0.50
N GLU A 325 4.39 8.85 -0.17
CA GLU A 325 3.07 9.46 0.06
C GLU A 325 3.06 10.27 1.37
N ALA A 326 3.76 9.81 2.42
CA ALA A 326 3.92 10.53 3.68
C ALA A 326 4.71 11.83 3.49
N ALA A 327 5.81 11.79 2.73
CA ALA A 327 6.60 12.97 2.38
C ALA A 327 5.78 14.01 1.62
N ALA A 328 4.96 13.56 0.66
CA ALA A 328 4.05 14.43 -0.09
C ALA A 328 2.97 15.05 0.82
N ALA A 329 2.42 14.29 1.77
CA ALA A 329 1.46 14.81 2.74
C ALA A 329 2.08 15.87 3.67
N ALA A 330 3.31 15.66 4.15
CA ALA A 330 4.03 16.64 4.96
C ALA A 330 4.31 17.94 4.17
N ALA A 331 4.73 17.82 2.91
CA ALA A 331 4.95 18.97 2.02
C ALA A 331 3.65 19.73 1.73
N GLN A 332 2.55 19.02 1.48
CA GLN A 332 1.24 19.64 1.29
C GLN A 332 0.74 20.35 2.55
N ALA A 333 0.95 19.74 3.72
CA ALA A 333 0.62 20.33 5.01
C ALA A 333 1.39 21.64 5.27
N ALA A 334 2.65 21.71 4.85
CA ALA A 334 3.49 22.91 4.99
C ALA A 334 3.00 24.10 4.14
N ARG A 335 2.16 23.85 3.12
CA ARG A 335 1.54 24.89 2.28
C ARG A 335 0.23 25.45 2.87
N THR A 336 -0.18 25.00 4.05
CA THR A 336 -1.39 25.50 4.72
C THR A 336 -1.23 26.99 5.06
N PRO A 337 -2.17 27.86 4.70
CA PRO A 337 -2.04 29.30 4.98
C PRO A 337 -2.03 29.57 6.49
N ARG A 338 -1.27 30.60 6.91
CA ARG A 338 -1.20 31.10 8.29
C ARG A 338 -0.65 30.09 9.33
N ILE A 339 0.21 29.16 8.92
CA ILE A 339 0.96 28.32 9.87
C ILE A 339 2.14 29.09 10.49
N ALA A 340 2.50 28.76 11.73
CA ALA A 340 3.65 29.37 12.39
C ALA A 340 4.97 28.88 11.74
N PRO A 341 6.04 29.70 11.67
CA PRO A 341 7.33 29.30 11.11
C PRO A 341 7.91 28.03 11.74
N ALA A 342 7.79 27.86 13.07
CA ALA A 342 8.24 26.65 13.77
C ALA A 342 7.48 25.39 13.32
N THR A 343 6.19 25.51 12.97
CA THR A 343 5.39 24.41 12.42
C THR A 343 5.82 24.07 10.99
N ALA A 344 6.08 25.08 10.16
CA ALA A 344 6.59 24.87 8.81
C ALA A 344 7.96 24.18 8.83
N TYR A 345 8.86 24.60 9.74
CA TYR A 345 10.16 23.96 9.95
C TYR A 345 10.01 22.48 10.34
N ALA A 346 9.15 22.17 11.33
CA ALA A 346 8.90 20.79 11.74
C ALA A 346 8.38 19.91 10.60
N LEU A 347 7.47 20.44 9.76
CA LEU A 347 6.97 19.75 8.57
C LEU A 347 8.05 19.54 7.50
N GLY A 348 8.98 20.50 7.35
CA GLY A 348 10.15 20.37 6.47
C GLY A 348 11.12 19.27 6.93
N VAL A 349 11.42 19.21 8.22
CA VAL A 349 12.25 18.12 8.80
C VAL A 349 11.56 16.77 8.64
N LEU A 350 10.26 16.69 8.88
CA LEU A 350 9.47 15.48 8.68
C LEU A 350 9.46 15.03 7.21
N HIS A 351 9.33 15.95 6.26
CA HIS A 351 9.43 15.66 4.84
C HIS A 351 10.82 15.07 4.50
N ALA A 352 11.90 15.68 4.99
CA ALA A 352 13.26 15.18 4.77
C ALA A 352 13.49 13.78 5.37
N ASP A 353 13.01 13.52 6.59
CA ASP A 353 13.04 12.19 7.21
C ASP A 353 12.32 11.14 6.35
N GLN A 354 11.13 11.45 5.84
CA GLN A 354 10.42 10.54 4.95
C GLN A 354 11.11 10.35 3.60
N ARG A 355 11.80 11.36 3.05
CA ARG A 355 12.64 11.18 1.85
C ARG A 355 13.85 10.29 2.13
N HIS A 356 14.46 10.34 3.31
CA HIS A 356 15.51 9.40 3.68
C HIS A 356 14.97 7.97 3.80
N GLU A 357 13.77 7.78 4.36
CA GLU A 357 13.11 6.47 4.40
C GLU A 357 12.80 5.92 2.99
N VAL A 358 12.49 6.80 2.01
CA VAL A 358 12.36 6.41 0.59
C VAL A 358 13.67 5.84 0.06
N GLU A 359 14.80 6.52 0.26
CA GLU A 359 16.10 6.02 -0.19
C GLU A 359 16.52 4.74 0.56
N ALA A 360 16.28 4.67 1.88
CA ALA A 360 16.53 3.46 2.67
C ALA A 360 15.71 2.26 2.17
N ALA A 361 14.47 2.49 1.72
CA ALA A 361 13.64 1.45 1.12
C ALA A 361 14.17 1.00 -0.25
N ARG A 362 14.69 1.92 -1.08
CA ARG A 362 15.35 1.57 -2.35
C ARG A 362 16.59 0.73 -2.14
N TYR A 363 17.43 1.11 -1.16
CA TYR A 363 18.58 0.34 -0.75
C TYR A 363 18.18 -1.06 -0.26
N ALA A 364 17.16 -1.16 0.61
CA ALA A 364 16.66 -2.43 1.11
C ALA A 364 16.14 -3.34 -0.01
N PHE A 365 15.42 -2.79 -0.99
CA PHE A 365 14.97 -3.51 -2.18
C PHE A 365 16.15 -4.05 -2.99
N GLN A 366 17.17 -3.23 -3.25
CA GLN A 366 18.38 -3.67 -3.97
C GLN A 366 19.09 -4.82 -3.25
N HIS A 367 19.12 -4.79 -1.91
CA HIS A 367 19.73 -5.85 -1.09
C HIS A 367 18.91 -7.13 -1.12
N SER A 368 17.58 -7.07 -1.03
CA SER A 368 16.75 -8.26 -1.12
C SER A 368 16.76 -8.84 -2.52
N TRP A 369 16.73 -8.02 -3.57
CA TRP A 369 16.71 -8.46 -4.96
C TRP A 369 18.00 -9.17 -5.40
N ARG A 370 19.17 -8.73 -4.89
CA ARG A 370 20.48 -9.33 -5.20
C ARG A 370 20.77 -10.63 -4.45
N LYS A 371 20.07 -10.91 -3.36
CA LYS A 371 20.27 -12.17 -2.62
C LYS A 371 19.74 -13.34 -3.44
N GLU A 372 20.44 -14.47 -3.36
CA GLU A 372 19.95 -15.73 -3.94
C GLU A 372 18.59 -16.11 -3.34
N PRO A 373 17.68 -16.72 -4.13
CA PRO A 373 16.36 -17.09 -3.67
C PRO A 373 16.46 -18.20 -2.61
N ILE A 374 16.16 -17.88 -1.36
CA ILE A 374 16.03 -18.86 -0.29
C ILE A 374 14.57 -19.33 -0.30
N ARG A 375 14.34 -20.57 -0.74
CA ARG A 375 13.04 -21.23 -0.61
C ARG A 375 12.97 -21.86 0.78
N LEU A 376 12.02 -21.42 1.60
CA LEU A 376 11.71 -22.11 2.85
C LEU A 376 10.96 -23.40 2.51
N PRO A 377 11.31 -24.52 3.18
CA PRO A 377 10.70 -25.83 2.94
C PRO A 377 9.21 -25.84 3.30
#